data_AF-A0A7C1BRT5-F1
#
_entry.id   AF-A0A7C1BRT5-F1
#
_cell.length_a   1.000
_cell.length_b   1.000
_cell.length_c   1.000
_cell.angle_alpha   90.00
_cell.angle_beta   90.00
_cell.angle_gamma   90.00
#
_symmetry.space_group_name_H-M   'P 1'
#
loop_
_entity.id
_entity.type
_entity.pdbx_description
1 polymer ?
#
loop_
_entity_poly.entity_id
_entity_poly.type
_entity_poly.pdbx_seq_one_letter_code
_entity_poly.pdbx_strand_id
1 'polypeptide(L)'
;RKEEGKEVRRKGLKEAEDLRWARRVAADLGFELRVKTVGVAEVEEILREVVLLFGEEDVVKVSVALPFLVGCRQAREDGVKTLLYGLGAEELFAGYARHRRVRREDLNKECRAGLAALPERDLYRDWLVAKAAGISLRAPFLAEEFVEFALRLPASCKLSTPNGENGENENSEDKVILREIARDLGLGEVAGRKKRAVQYGSNFLKALEKLAKRNGFKYKRDYLRSFFPPRNLKLGCLFSSGKDSAFALWLTRRAGCRVVCLVTVKSRNPNSYLFHTPAVELAELQAEAVGLPLVLQETAGEKEAELEDLRAALRTAKARHGVEGVVTGALWSSYQKERFERVASEENLKVFSPLWHCNQETELRLAVANFEVIFTSVAAQGLDKSWLGRRITAEDVERLAELNKKIAKHFNQTFLKFGGINVAGEGGEFESLVLDGPKELFKKRLVVLESEVVEEDENTARLVVKKARLEEKVKEEEKVKEEEKGAGRGAGQGAGEGEQEKEREGRRRNVNSGEA
;
A
#
# COMPACT_ATOMS: atom_id res chain seq x y z
N ARG A 1 -45.94 23.76 -32.64
CA ARG A 1 -45.90 22.43 -33.30
C ARG A 1 -44.78 21.64 -32.63
N LYS A 2 -45.10 20.47 -32.08
CA LYS A 2 -44.19 19.60 -31.31
C LYS A 2 -42.89 19.30 -32.06
N GLU A 3 -41.74 19.57 -31.45
CA GLU A 3 -40.50 18.86 -31.75
C GLU A 3 -40.26 17.85 -30.62
N GLU A 4 -40.86 16.67 -30.77
CA GLU A 4 -40.53 15.50 -29.97
C GLU A 4 -39.10 15.08 -30.31
N GLY A 5 -38.19 15.30 -29.35
CA GLY A 5 -36.79 14.89 -29.44
C GLY A 5 -36.67 13.38 -29.65
N LYS A 6 -36.37 12.97 -30.88
CA LYS A 6 -36.00 11.60 -31.20
C LYS A 6 -34.66 11.27 -30.54
N GLU A 7 -34.72 10.48 -29.47
CA GLU A 7 -33.58 9.81 -28.84
C GLU A 7 -32.92 8.88 -29.88
N VAL A 8 -31.86 9.37 -30.53
CA VAL A 8 -31.07 8.58 -31.48
C VAL A 8 -30.37 7.46 -30.71
N ARG A 9 -30.92 6.24 -30.77
CA ARG A 9 -30.27 5.02 -30.28
C ARG A 9 -28.92 4.84 -30.99
N ARG A 10 -27.83 5.28 -30.36
CA ARG A 10 -26.46 4.92 -30.77
C ARG A 10 -26.28 3.41 -30.54
N LYS A 11 -26.16 2.65 -31.63
CA LYS A 11 -25.89 1.20 -31.63
C LYS A 11 -24.66 0.91 -30.74
N GLY A 12 -24.83 0.07 -29.71
CA GLY A 12 -23.72 -0.61 -29.02
C GLY A 12 -23.61 -0.44 -27.49
N LEU A 13 -24.37 0.45 -26.85
CA LEU A 13 -24.35 0.59 -25.39
C LEU A 13 -25.72 0.22 -24.80
N LYS A 14 -25.72 -0.78 -23.91
CA LYS A 14 -26.89 -1.19 -23.14
C LYS A 14 -27.31 -0.01 -22.26
N GLU A 15 -28.59 0.32 -22.27
CA GLU A 15 -29.17 1.36 -21.43
C GLU A 15 -28.76 1.17 -19.96
N ALA A 16 -28.43 2.27 -19.28
CA ALA A 16 -28.06 2.26 -17.86
C ALA A 16 -29.25 1.79 -17.02
N GLU A 17 -28.99 0.91 -16.06
CA GLU A 17 -30.05 0.36 -15.20
C GLU A 17 -30.67 1.48 -14.34
N ASP A 18 -29.83 2.36 -13.79
CA ASP A 18 -30.28 3.47 -12.95
C ASP A 18 -31.16 4.45 -13.71
N LEU A 19 -30.94 4.62 -15.02
CA LEU A 19 -31.76 5.50 -15.86
C LEU A 19 -33.20 5.00 -15.95
N ARG A 20 -33.40 3.68 -16.09
CA ARG A 20 -34.74 3.09 -16.15
C ARG A 20 -35.52 3.33 -14.85
N TRP A 21 -34.84 3.17 -13.71
CA TRP A 21 -35.45 3.42 -12.40
C TRP A 21 -35.68 4.91 -12.15
N ALA A 22 -34.76 5.79 -12.56
CA ALA A 22 -34.94 7.23 -12.44
C ALA A 22 -36.14 7.74 -13.26
N ARG A 23 -36.32 7.26 -14.50
CA ARG A 23 -37.50 7.58 -15.34
C ARG A 23 -38.79 7.21 -14.64
N ARG A 24 -38.80 6.05 -14.01
CA ARG A 24 -39.96 5.55 -13.29
C ARG A 24 -40.28 6.38 -12.04
N VAL A 25 -39.31 6.57 -11.15
CA VAL A 25 -39.50 7.37 -9.92
C VAL A 25 -39.94 8.79 -10.27
N ALA A 26 -39.36 9.39 -11.31
CA ALA A 26 -39.77 10.72 -11.77
C ALA A 26 -41.22 10.73 -12.25
N ALA A 27 -41.66 9.72 -13.00
CA ALA A 27 -43.05 9.60 -13.45
C ALA A 27 -44.02 9.39 -12.27
N ASP A 28 -43.68 8.47 -11.35
CA ASP A 28 -44.50 8.14 -10.18
C ASP A 28 -44.67 9.35 -9.23
N LEU A 29 -43.65 10.21 -9.14
CA LEU A 29 -43.65 11.42 -8.30
C LEU A 29 -44.03 12.72 -9.06
N GLY A 30 -44.27 12.66 -10.37
CA GLY A 30 -44.60 13.84 -11.19
C GLY A 30 -43.45 14.83 -11.41
N PHE A 31 -42.19 14.38 -11.32
CA PHE A 31 -41.01 15.20 -11.64
C PHE A 31 -40.60 15.11 -13.12
N GLU A 32 -40.11 16.21 -13.69
CA GLU A 32 -39.39 16.18 -14.96
C GLU A 32 -38.01 15.54 -14.75
N LEU A 33 -37.69 14.50 -15.54
CA LEU A 33 -36.36 13.89 -15.52
C LEU A 33 -35.45 14.50 -16.60
N ARG A 34 -34.36 15.13 -16.15
CA ARG A 34 -33.26 15.55 -17.03
C ARG A 34 -32.23 14.42 -17.16
N VAL A 35 -31.87 14.07 -18.39
CA VAL A 35 -30.95 12.96 -18.68
C VAL A 35 -29.76 13.44 -19.50
N LYS A 36 -28.55 13.39 -18.91
CA LYS A 36 -27.29 13.64 -19.61
C LYS A 36 -26.65 12.32 -20.03
N THR A 37 -26.49 12.13 -21.34
CA THR A 37 -25.75 10.98 -21.90
C THR A 37 -24.36 11.42 -22.29
N VAL A 38 -23.33 10.72 -21.82
CA VAL A 38 -21.93 11.03 -22.11
C VAL A 38 -21.27 9.93 -22.97
N GLY A 39 -20.40 10.36 -23.88
CA GLY A 39 -19.61 9.45 -24.72
C GLY A 39 -18.38 8.90 -24.01
N VAL A 40 -17.80 7.80 -24.50
CA VAL A 40 -16.58 7.22 -23.90
C VAL A 40 -15.38 8.19 -23.96
N ALA A 41 -15.28 9.01 -25.01
CA ALA A 41 -14.22 10.03 -25.15
C ALA A 41 -14.38 11.14 -24.10
N GLU A 42 -15.60 11.66 -23.93
CA GLU A 42 -15.92 12.64 -22.90
C GLU A 42 -15.68 12.08 -21.49
N VAL A 43 -15.98 10.79 -21.27
CA VAL A 43 -15.64 10.11 -20.00
C VAL A 43 -14.13 10.12 -19.75
N GLU A 44 -13.28 9.95 -20.77
CA GLU A 44 -11.81 10.00 -20.61
C GLU A 44 -11.30 11.39 -20.22
N GLU A 45 -11.88 12.44 -20.80
CA GLU A 45 -11.57 13.83 -20.43
C GLU A 45 -11.95 14.13 -18.98
N ILE A 46 -13.19 13.77 -18.60
CA ILE A 46 -13.70 13.92 -17.22
C ILE A 46 -12.88 13.06 -16.25
N LEU A 47 -12.47 11.86 -16.68
CA LEU A 47 -11.65 10.97 -15.88
C LEU A 47 -10.30 11.57 -15.52
N ARG A 48 -9.62 12.18 -16.50
CA ARG A 48 -8.35 12.87 -16.27
C ARG A 48 -8.51 14.00 -15.27
N GLU A 49 -9.57 14.79 -15.40
CA GLU A 49 -9.87 15.88 -14.47
C GLU A 49 -10.11 15.37 -13.04
N VAL A 50 -10.97 14.37 -12.87
CA VAL A 50 -11.31 13.81 -11.55
C VAL A 50 -10.09 13.24 -10.83
N VAL A 51 -9.22 12.52 -11.55
CA VAL A 51 -7.99 11.96 -10.97
C VAL A 51 -7.05 13.07 -10.49
N LEU A 52 -6.89 14.13 -11.27
CA LEU A 52 -6.07 15.28 -10.88
C LEU A 52 -6.69 16.09 -9.74
N LEU A 53 -8.03 16.18 -9.71
CA LEU A 53 -8.77 16.86 -8.65
C LEU A 53 -8.61 16.16 -7.29
N PHE A 54 -8.61 14.83 -7.26
CA PHE A 54 -8.46 14.07 -6.02
C PHE A 54 -7.00 13.85 -5.61
N GLY A 55 -6.08 13.81 -6.58
CA GLY A 55 -4.68 13.50 -6.31
C GLY A 55 -4.41 12.03 -5.94
N GLU A 56 -5.35 11.12 -6.22
CA GLU A 56 -5.26 9.69 -5.89
C GLU A 56 -5.79 8.80 -7.03
N GLU A 57 -5.28 7.57 -7.13
CA GLU A 57 -5.67 6.56 -8.13
C GLU A 57 -6.70 5.53 -7.62
N ASP A 58 -7.49 5.86 -6.60
CA ASP A 58 -8.52 4.95 -6.09
C ASP A 58 -9.65 4.76 -7.12
N VAL A 59 -9.75 3.54 -7.65
CA VAL A 59 -10.71 3.19 -8.71
C VAL A 59 -12.16 3.38 -8.26
N VAL A 60 -12.48 3.10 -6.99
CA VAL A 60 -13.84 3.18 -6.49
C VAL A 60 -14.27 4.63 -6.37
N LYS A 61 -13.49 5.46 -5.68
CA LYS A 61 -13.75 6.89 -5.51
C LYS A 61 -13.86 7.60 -6.85
N VAL A 62 -12.90 7.37 -7.76
CA VAL A 62 -12.90 7.96 -9.10
C VAL A 62 -14.14 7.51 -9.87
N SER A 63 -14.45 6.20 -9.91
CA SER A 63 -15.60 5.71 -10.69
C SER A 63 -16.97 6.16 -10.16
N VAL A 64 -17.10 6.44 -8.86
CA VAL A 64 -18.29 7.05 -8.25
C VAL A 64 -18.39 8.54 -8.59
N ALA A 65 -17.25 9.24 -8.60
CA ALA A 65 -17.20 10.67 -8.87
C ALA A 65 -17.57 11.04 -10.32
N LEU A 66 -17.25 10.20 -11.30
CA LEU A 66 -17.55 10.50 -12.72
C LEU A 66 -19.04 10.79 -12.99
N PRO A 67 -19.99 9.87 -12.71
CA PRO A 67 -21.40 10.15 -12.94
C PRO A 67 -21.90 11.32 -12.08
N PHE A 68 -21.31 11.51 -10.89
CA PHE A 68 -21.69 12.59 -10.00
C PHE A 68 -21.27 13.97 -10.51
N LEU A 69 -20.05 14.11 -11.02
CA LEU A 69 -19.55 15.33 -11.65
C LEU A 69 -20.36 15.68 -12.89
N VAL A 70 -20.70 14.69 -13.73
CA VAL A 70 -21.58 14.87 -14.89
C VAL A 70 -22.96 15.40 -14.46
N GLY A 71 -23.55 14.80 -13.43
CA GLY A 71 -24.83 15.26 -12.87
C GLY A 71 -24.76 16.69 -12.32
N CYS A 72 -23.69 17.02 -11.58
CA CYS A 72 -23.49 18.37 -11.06
C CYS A 72 -23.29 19.40 -12.17
N ARG A 73 -22.52 19.09 -13.22
CA ARG A 73 -22.35 19.98 -14.36
C ARG A 73 -23.66 20.26 -15.09
N GLN A 74 -24.43 19.21 -15.36
CA GLN A 74 -25.73 19.37 -16.02
C GLN A 74 -26.69 20.23 -15.17
N ALA A 75 -26.75 19.98 -13.87
CA ALA A 75 -27.56 20.81 -12.97
C ALA A 75 -27.11 22.28 -12.98
N ARG A 76 -25.80 22.53 -13.05
CA ARG A 76 -25.27 23.90 -13.12
C ARG A 76 -25.63 24.58 -14.43
N GLU A 77 -25.55 23.86 -15.55
CA GLU A 77 -25.99 24.33 -16.87
C GLU A 77 -27.49 24.68 -16.88
N ASP A 78 -28.31 23.90 -16.17
CA ASP A 78 -29.75 24.15 -15.97
C ASP A 78 -30.02 25.27 -14.93
N GLY A 79 -29.01 25.98 -14.44
CA GLY A 79 -29.15 27.10 -13.49
C GLY A 79 -29.34 26.70 -12.03
N VAL A 80 -29.24 25.41 -11.71
CA VAL A 80 -29.38 24.90 -10.34
C VAL A 80 -28.12 25.22 -9.53
N LYS A 81 -28.31 25.79 -8.34
CA LYS A 81 -27.22 26.14 -7.41
C LYS A 81 -26.99 25.09 -6.33
N THR A 82 -28.00 24.27 -6.03
CA THR A 82 -27.96 23.32 -4.93
C THR A 82 -28.60 21.99 -5.31
N LEU A 83 -27.91 20.89 -5.01
CA LEU A 83 -28.43 19.54 -5.20
C LEU A 83 -28.66 18.85 -3.85
N LEU A 84 -29.81 18.17 -3.75
CA LEU A 84 -30.08 17.22 -2.68
C LEU A 84 -29.63 15.83 -3.12
N TYR A 85 -28.98 15.09 -2.22
CA TYR A 85 -28.54 13.73 -2.52
C TYR A 85 -28.64 12.81 -1.29
N GLY A 86 -28.73 11.51 -1.54
CA GLY A 86 -29.07 10.49 -0.55
C GLY A 86 -27.91 9.96 0.31
N LEU A 87 -26.78 10.68 0.41
CA LEU A 87 -25.66 10.25 1.24
C LEU A 87 -26.08 10.18 2.71
N GLY A 88 -25.63 9.14 3.43
CA GLY A 88 -26.01 8.89 4.83
C GLY A 88 -27.07 7.79 4.98
N ALA A 89 -27.91 7.56 3.97
CA ALA A 89 -28.97 6.55 4.04
C ALA A 89 -28.41 5.14 4.26
N GLU A 90 -27.28 4.83 3.64
CA GLU A 90 -26.66 3.50 3.72
C GLU A 90 -25.98 3.26 5.07
N GLU A 91 -25.36 4.30 5.63
CA GLU A 91 -24.70 4.31 6.94
C GLU A 91 -25.73 4.21 8.06
N LEU A 92 -26.82 4.98 7.98
CA LEU A 92 -27.82 5.09 9.04
C LEU A 92 -28.76 3.89 9.10
N PHE A 93 -29.13 3.32 7.95
CA PHE A 93 -30.19 2.32 7.83
C PHE A 93 -29.67 0.96 7.36
N ALA A 94 -28.44 0.62 7.72
CA ALA A 94 -27.88 -0.70 7.53
C ALA A 94 -27.80 -1.20 6.06
N GLY A 95 -27.50 -0.33 5.11
CA GLY A 95 -27.58 -0.66 3.67
C GLY A 95 -26.33 -1.31 3.01
N TYR A 96 -25.28 -1.60 3.77
CA TYR A 96 -24.08 -2.30 3.28
C TYR A 96 -24.09 -3.79 3.63
N ALA A 97 -23.47 -4.61 2.78
CA ALA A 97 -23.35 -6.06 3.01
C ALA A 97 -22.69 -6.41 4.35
N ARG A 98 -21.71 -5.61 4.80
CA ARG A 98 -21.05 -5.81 6.11
C ARG A 98 -22.01 -5.73 7.28
N HIS A 99 -23.04 -4.90 7.19
CA HIS A 99 -24.04 -4.73 8.25
C HIS A 99 -24.84 -6.01 8.49
N ARG A 100 -25.02 -6.84 7.45
CA ARG A 100 -25.71 -8.13 7.56
C ARG A 100 -24.93 -9.17 8.36
N ARG A 101 -23.63 -8.96 8.55
CA ARG A 101 -22.71 -9.87 9.26
C ARG A 101 -22.52 -9.49 10.72
N VAL A 102 -23.07 -8.36 11.15
CA VAL A 102 -22.95 -7.86 12.52
C VAL A 102 -24.12 -8.36 13.36
N ARG A 103 -23.85 -8.68 14.64
CA ARG A 103 -24.90 -9.03 15.61
C ARG A 103 -25.87 -7.85 15.75
N ARG A 104 -27.16 -8.13 15.91
CA ARG A 104 -28.21 -7.08 15.88
C ARG A 104 -28.03 -6.04 16.98
N GLU A 105 -27.58 -6.44 18.15
CA GLU A 105 -27.24 -5.55 19.28
C GLU A 105 -26.11 -4.57 18.96
N ASP A 106 -25.19 -4.96 18.06
CA ASP A 106 -24.03 -4.15 17.66
C ASP A 106 -24.29 -3.36 16.36
N LEU A 107 -25.44 -3.53 15.70
CA LEU A 107 -25.73 -2.92 14.40
C LEU A 107 -25.67 -1.39 14.44
N ASN A 108 -26.22 -0.75 15.48
CA ASN A 108 -26.16 0.71 15.62
C ASN A 108 -24.74 1.21 15.90
N LYS A 109 -23.90 0.42 16.57
CA LYS A 109 -22.47 0.74 16.74
C LYS A 109 -21.74 0.71 15.40
N GLU A 110 -22.00 -0.31 14.58
CA GLU A 110 -21.45 -0.40 13.22
C GLU A 110 -21.96 0.74 12.31
N CYS A 111 -23.25 1.12 12.40
CA CYS A 111 -23.79 2.27 11.68
C CYS A 111 -23.07 3.57 12.07
N ARG A 112 -22.85 3.78 13.38
CA ARG A 112 -22.10 4.93 13.91
C ARG A 112 -20.64 4.93 13.44
N ALA A 113 -19.97 3.77 13.43
CA ALA A 113 -18.63 3.64 12.86
C ALA A 113 -18.60 3.99 11.36
N GLY A 114 -19.61 3.54 10.61
CA GLY A 114 -19.79 3.89 9.20
C GLY A 114 -19.96 5.40 8.96
N LEU A 115 -20.69 6.10 9.83
CA LEU A 115 -20.81 7.55 9.80
C LEU A 115 -19.49 8.25 10.11
N ALA A 116 -18.74 7.77 11.12
CA ALA A 116 -17.46 8.36 11.50
C ALA A 116 -16.42 8.30 10.37
N ALA A 117 -16.53 7.31 9.48
CA ALA A 117 -15.68 7.18 8.30
C ALA A 117 -16.14 8.01 7.08
N LEU A 118 -17.33 8.63 7.10
CA LEU A 118 -17.86 9.41 5.97
C LEU A 118 -16.98 10.58 5.52
N PRO A 119 -16.33 11.36 6.42
CA PRO A 119 -15.49 12.48 6.03
C PRO A 119 -14.43 12.10 4.99
N GLU A 120 -13.68 11.03 5.26
CA GLU A 120 -12.59 10.55 4.41
C GLU A 120 -13.12 9.76 3.20
N ARG A 121 -14.16 8.95 3.40
CA ARG A 121 -14.62 8.00 2.37
C ARG A 121 -15.48 8.65 1.28
N ASP A 122 -16.35 9.58 1.65
CA ASP A 122 -17.39 10.13 0.75
C ASP A 122 -17.42 11.65 0.70
N LEU A 123 -17.47 12.33 1.86
CA LEU A 123 -17.70 13.77 1.91
C LEU A 123 -16.58 14.57 1.24
N TYR A 124 -15.32 14.18 1.43
CA TYR A 124 -14.19 14.83 0.77
C TYR A 124 -14.29 14.76 -0.76
N ARG A 125 -14.55 13.57 -1.31
CA ARG A 125 -14.77 13.33 -2.75
C ARG A 125 -15.93 14.18 -3.27
N ASP A 126 -17.07 14.12 -2.60
CA ASP A 126 -18.31 14.78 -3.04
C ASP A 126 -18.18 16.31 -3.00
N TRP A 127 -17.53 16.84 -1.96
CA TRP A 127 -17.24 18.26 -1.84
C TRP A 127 -16.33 18.75 -2.97
N LEU A 128 -15.26 18.01 -3.28
CA LEU A 128 -14.35 18.36 -4.38
C LEU A 128 -15.08 18.40 -5.72
N VAL A 129 -15.89 17.36 -6.02
CA VAL A 129 -16.70 17.28 -7.24
C VAL A 129 -17.66 18.46 -7.34
N ALA A 130 -18.40 18.74 -6.26
CA ALA A 130 -19.38 19.82 -6.24
C ALA A 130 -18.73 21.20 -6.40
N LYS A 131 -17.59 21.42 -5.74
CA LYS A 131 -16.79 22.63 -5.88
C LYS A 131 -16.31 22.82 -7.31
N ALA A 132 -15.78 21.77 -7.94
CA ALA A 132 -15.36 21.80 -9.34
C ALA A 132 -16.51 22.12 -10.31
N ALA A 133 -17.73 21.67 -10.01
CA ALA A 133 -18.93 21.96 -10.78
C ALA A 133 -19.61 23.29 -10.42
N GLY A 134 -19.18 24.00 -9.38
CA GLY A 134 -19.83 25.22 -8.90
C GLY A 134 -21.23 24.99 -8.31
N ILE A 135 -21.45 23.85 -7.64
CA ILE A 135 -22.71 23.49 -6.98
C ILE A 135 -22.51 23.30 -5.47
N SER A 136 -23.54 23.63 -4.69
CA SER A 136 -23.62 23.23 -3.28
C SER A 136 -24.38 21.91 -3.12
N LEU A 137 -23.88 21.02 -2.27
CA LEU A 137 -24.56 19.77 -1.93
C LEU A 137 -25.24 19.88 -0.57
N ARG A 138 -26.40 19.23 -0.43
CA ARG A 138 -27.08 19.01 0.84
C ARG A 138 -27.48 17.55 0.95
N ALA A 139 -27.09 16.90 2.03
CA ALA A 139 -27.46 15.52 2.35
C ALA A 139 -28.49 15.53 3.50
N PRO A 140 -29.81 15.48 3.22
CA PRO A 140 -30.83 15.56 4.27
C PRO A 140 -30.68 14.46 5.35
N PHE A 141 -30.24 13.27 4.95
CA PHE A 141 -29.96 12.17 5.87
C PHE A 141 -28.86 12.48 6.89
N LEU A 142 -27.98 13.46 6.63
CA LEU A 142 -26.90 13.86 7.53
C LEU A 142 -27.26 15.09 8.39
N ALA A 143 -28.52 15.54 8.38
CA ALA A 143 -28.98 16.52 9.35
C ALA A 143 -28.83 15.97 10.77
N GLU A 144 -28.35 16.79 11.70
CA GLU A 144 -27.94 16.35 13.04
C GLU A 144 -29.10 15.68 13.79
N GLU A 145 -30.26 16.32 13.79
CA GLU A 145 -31.47 15.82 14.45
C GLU A 145 -31.94 14.50 13.83
N PHE A 146 -31.79 14.37 12.52
CA PHE A 146 -32.18 13.15 11.80
C PHE A 146 -31.20 11.99 12.05
N VAL A 147 -29.89 12.27 12.10
CA VAL A 147 -28.86 11.28 12.45
C VAL A 147 -29.10 10.77 13.86
N GLU A 148 -29.36 11.67 14.81
CA GLU A 148 -29.62 11.29 16.19
C GLU A 148 -30.86 10.41 16.31
N PHE A 149 -31.96 10.80 15.66
CA PHE A 149 -33.18 10.00 15.58
C PHE A 149 -32.90 8.61 14.98
N ALA A 150 -32.26 8.57 13.80
CA ALA A 150 -32.02 7.33 13.07
C ALA A 150 -31.10 6.36 13.85
N LEU A 151 -30.13 6.85 14.62
CA LEU A 151 -29.27 6.00 15.46
C LEU A 151 -29.97 5.42 16.69
N ARG A 152 -31.07 6.03 17.16
CA ARG A 152 -31.90 5.51 18.26
C ARG A 152 -32.90 4.44 17.80
N LEU A 153 -33.16 4.33 16.50
CA LEU A 153 -34.09 3.32 15.98
C LEU A 153 -33.62 1.89 16.31
N PRO A 154 -34.57 0.98 16.65
CA PRO A 154 -34.28 -0.43 16.81
C PRO A 154 -33.62 -1.03 15.56
N ALA A 155 -32.72 -2.00 15.75
CA ALA A 155 -32.03 -2.67 14.65
C ALA A 155 -33.00 -3.35 13.65
N SER A 156 -34.16 -3.82 14.14
CA SER A 156 -35.22 -4.42 13.32
C SER A 156 -35.81 -3.45 12.28
N CYS A 157 -35.85 -2.14 12.57
CA CYS A 157 -36.28 -1.13 11.61
C CYS A 157 -35.26 -0.91 10.48
N LYS A 158 -34.02 -1.36 10.65
CA LYS A 158 -32.93 -1.15 9.68
C LYS A 158 -32.66 -2.38 8.85
N LEU A 159 -32.73 -3.56 9.46
CA LEU A 159 -32.42 -4.82 8.81
C LEU A 159 -33.40 -5.89 9.28
N SER A 160 -34.03 -6.60 8.34
CA SER A 160 -35.05 -7.60 8.66
C SER A 160 -34.46 -8.79 9.43
N THR A 161 -35.31 -9.49 10.19
CA THR A 161 -34.96 -10.74 10.86
C THR A 161 -34.71 -11.84 9.82
N PRO A 162 -33.75 -12.76 10.05
CA PRO A 162 -33.58 -13.94 9.20
C PRO A 162 -34.81 -14.84 9.34
N ASN A 163 -35.36 -15.30 8.21
CA ASN A 163 -36.30 -16.42 8.21
C ASN A 163 -35.47 -17.71 8.19
N GLY A 164 -35.12 -18.27 9.35
CA GLY A 164 -34.47 -19.58 9.48
C GLY A 164 -33.56 -19.74 10.71
N GLU A 165 -33.60 -20.92 11.33
CA GLU A 165 -32.83 -21.29 12.54
C GLU A 165 -31.32 -21.47 12.31
N ASN A 166 -30.87 -21.48 11.05
CA ASN A 166 -29.45 -21.58 10.68
C ASN A 166 -29.01 -20.24 10.05
N GLY A 167 -28.24 -19.46 10.80
CA GLY A 167 -27.87 -18.06 10.56
C GLY A 167 -27.05 -17.74 9.30
N GLU A 168 -27.47 -18.19 8.12
CA GLU A 168 -26.90 -17.78 6.83
C GLU A 168 -27.72 -16.66 6.17
N ASN A 169 -27.06 -15.51 6.02
CA ASN A 169 -27.62 -14.17 5.79
C ASN A 169 -27.71 -13.77 4.30
N GLU A 170 -28.49 -14.45 3.47
CA GLU A 170 -28.65 -14.02 2.06
C GLU A 170 -29.97 -13.29 1.75
N ASN A 171 -31.04 -13.53 2.53
CA ASN A 171 -32.38 -13.00 2.24
C ASN A 171 -32.87 -11.89 3.18
N SER A 172 -32.02 -11.31 4.04
CA SER A 172 -32.43 -10.17 4.87
C SER A 172 -32.56 -8.89 4.04
N GLU A 173 -33.71 -8.22 4.18
CA GLU A 173 -33.98 -6.92 3.57
C GLU A 173 -33.26 -5.83 4.37
N ASP A 174 -32.45 -5.03 3.68
CA ASP A 174 -31.79 -3.85 4.25
C ASP A 174 -32.65 -2.60 4.14
N LYS A 175 -32.38 -1.59 4.98
CA LYS A 175 -33.09 -0.31 4.98
C LYS A 175 -34.61 -0.48 5.11
N VAL A 176 -35.05 -1.44 5.93
CA VAL A 176 -36.45 -1.89 6.03
C VAL A 176 -37.41 -0.71 6.15
N ILE A 177 -37.18 0.18 7.12
CA ILE A 177 -38.04 1.36 7.35
C ILE A 177 -38.09 2.30 6.14
N LEU A 178 -36.97 2.48 5.41
CA LEU A 178 -36.97 3.33 4.21
C LEU A 178 -37.74 2.68 3.06
N ARG A 179 -37.73 1.34 2.98
CA ARG A 179 -38.51 0.61 1.97
C ARG A 179 -39.99 0.62 2.31
N GLU A 180 -40.37 0.52 3.57
CA GLU A 180 -41.75 0.69 4.03
C GLU A 180 -42.27 2.09 3.69
N ILE A 181 -41.52 3.14 4.05
CA ILE A 181 -41.88 4.53 3.68
C ILE A 181 -42.00 4.67 2.16
N ALA A 182 -41.11 4.06 1.38
CA ALA A 182 -41.22 4.10 -0.08
C ALA A 182 -42.50 3.41 -0.59
N ARG A 183 -42.95 2.31 0.02
CA ARG A 183 -44.22 1.65 -0.32
C ARG A 183 -45.40 2.56 0.01
N ASP A 184 -45.38 3.21 1.17
CA ASP A 184 -46.44 4.15 1.60
C ASP A 184 -46.55 5.37 0.67
N LEU A 185 -45.43 5.79 0.08
CA LEU A 185 -45.37 6.85 -0.94
C LEU A 185 -45.77 6.37 -2.36
N GLY A 186 -46.23 5.12 -2.50
CA GLY A 186 -46.62 4.55 -3.80
C GLY A 186 -45.46 4.04 -4.66
N LEU A 187 -44.23 4.02 -4.14
CA LEU A 187 -43.02 3.60 -4.86
C LEU A 187 -42.69 2.10 -4.66
N GLY A 188 -43.71 1.25 -4.61
CA GLY A 188 -43.59 -0.16 -4.20
C GLY A 188 -42.60 -0.99 -5.02
N GLU A 189 -42.54 -0.78 -6.35
CA GLU A 189 -41.58 -1.50 -7.20
C GLU A 189 -40.13 -1.09 -6.95
N VAL A 190 -39.90 0.18 -6.63
CA VAL A 190 -38.56 0.70 -6.31
C VAL A 190 -38.16 0.26 -4.89
N ALA A 191 -39.12 0.19 -3.98
CA ALA A 191 -38.92 -0.31 -2.61
C ALA A 191 -38.44 -1.76 -2.58
N GLY A 192 -38.83 -2.60 -3.55
CA GLY A 192 -38.35 -4.00 -3.66
C GLY A 192 -37.02 -4.15 -4.40
N ARG A 193 -36.46 -3.07 -4.95
CA ARG A 193 -35.25 -3.14 -5.80
C ARG A 193 -34.02 -3.51 -4.98
N LYS A 194 -33.19 -4.43 -5.50
CA LYS A 194 -31.84 -4.69 -4.97
C LYS A 194 -30.94 -3.47 -5.18
N LYS A 195 -30.17 -3.12 -4.15
CA LYS A 195 -29.21 -2.01 -4.20
C LYS A 195 -28.17 -2.23 -5.30
N ARG A 196 -27.90 -1.18 -6.07
CA ARG A 196 -26.79 -1.11 -7.03
C ARG A 196 -26.03 0.19 -6.80
N ALA A 197 -24.70 0.12 -6.72
CA ALA A 197 -23.89 1.33 -6.57
C ALA A 197 -23.77 2.07 -7.91
N VAL A 198 -23.71 3.41 -7.84
CA VAL A 198 -23.86 4.32 -8.97
C VAL A 198 -22.87 4.04 -10.11
N GLN A 199 -21.62 3.71 -9.79
CA GLN A 199 -20.58 3.42 -10.79
C GLN A 199 -20.91 2.20 -11.67
N TYR A 200 -21.70 1.27 -11.15
CA TYR A 200 -22.18 0.12 -11.90
C TYR A 200 -23.50 0.39 -12.61
N GLY A 201 -24.46 1.01 -11.93
CA GLY A 201 -25.80 1.26 -12.46
C GLY A 201 -25.83 2.30 -13.59
N SER A 202 -24.89 3.25 -13.56
CA SER A 202 -24.65 4.26 -14.61
C SER A 202 -23.75 3.78 -15.76
N ASN A 203 -23.16 2.58 -15.65
CA ASN A 203 -22.14 2.02 -16.56
C ASN A 203 -20.78 2.76 -16.62
N PHE A 204 -20.50 3.76 -15.77
CA PHE A 204 -19.22 4.48 -15.81
C PHE A 204 -18.00 3.60 -15.48
N LEU A 205 -18.13 2.62 -14.58
CA LEU A 205 -17.04 1.67 -14.32
C LEU A 205 -16.70 0.82 -15.56
N LYS A 206 -17.71 0.45 -16.37
CA LYS A 206 -17.49 -0.27 -17.64
C LYS A 206 -16.82 0.62 -18.67
N ALA A 207 -17.14 1.92 -18.69
CA ALA A 207 -16.44 2.88 -19.55
C ALA A 207 -14.96 2.98 -19.16
N LEU A 208 -14.65 3.11 -17.86
CA LEU A 208 -13.28 3.08 -17.34
C LEU A 208 -12.54 1.78 -17.71
N GLU A 209 -13.20 0.62 -17.61
CA GLU A 209 -12.63 -0.67 -18.04
C GLU A 209 -12.25 -0.69 -19.52
N LYS A 210 -13.13 -0.16 -20.37
CA LYS A 210 -12.90 -0.09 -21.80
C LYS A 210 -11.75 0.86 -22.13
N LEU A 211 -11.67 2.00 -21.45
CA LEU A 211 -10.60 2.98 -21.61
C LEU A 211 -9.23 2.44 -21.17
N ALA A 212 -9.16 1.79 -20.01
CA ALA A 212 -7.91 1.18 -19.53
C ALA A 212 -7.38 0.13 -20.53
N LYS A 213 -8.26 -0.76 -21.02
CA LYS A 213 -7.91 -1.78 -22.02
C LYS A 213 -7.46 -1.15 -23.34
N ARG A 214 -8.18 -0.13 -23.83
CA ARG A 214 -7.85 0.57 -25.09
C ARG A 214 -6.48 1.24 -25.02
N ASN A 215 -6.09 1.72 -23.84
CA ASN A 215 -4.80 2.34 -23.60
C ASN A 215 -3.70 1.33 -23.17
N GLY A 216 -3.94 0.02 -23.29
CA GLY A 216 -2.92 -1.01 -23.06
C GLY A 216 -2.63 -1.34 -21.58
N PHE A 217 -3.46 -0.88 -20.64
CA PHE A 217 -3.26 -1.16 -19.22
C PHE A 217 -3.97 -2.43 -18.77
N LYS A 218 -3.26 -3.30 -18.04
CA LYS A 218 -3.82 -4.50 -17.40
C LYS A 218 -4.71 -4.14 -16.21
N TYR A 219 -4.31 -3.16 -15.40
CA TYR A 219 -5.02 -2.73 -14.21
C TYR A 219 -5.52 -1.29 -14.36
N LYS A 220 -6.78 -1.05 -13.95
CA LYS A 220 -7.40 0.28 -13.98
C LYS A 220 -6.58 1.30 -13.20
N ARG A 221 -6.05 0.91 -12.04
CA ARG A 221 -5.23 1.75 -11.18
C ARG A 221 -4.01 2.31 -11.90
N ASP A 222 -3.35 1.49 -12.73
CA ASP A 222 -2.16 1.92 -13.48
C ASP A 222 -2.54 2.91 -14.58
N TYR A 223 -3.70 2.71 -15.22
CA TYR A 223 -4.25 3.68 -16.17
C TYR A 223 -4.57 5.02 -15.49
N LEU A 224 -5.24 5.01 -14.33
CA LEU A 224 -5.50 6.25 -13.57
C LEU A 224 -4.19 6.93 -13.19
N ARG A 225 -3.20 6.17 -12.72
CA ARG A 225 -1.89 6.69 -12.34
C ARG A 225 -1.18 7.37 -13.51
N SER A 226 -1.41 6.94 -14.75
CA SER A 226 -0.80 7.54 -15.95
C SER A 226 -1.22 8.99 -16.20
N PHE A 227 -2.33 9.45 -15.60
CA PHE A 227 -2.79 10.84 -15.73
C PHE A 227 -2.04 11.83 -14.84
N PHE A 228 -1.38 11.35 -13.79
CA PHE A 228 -0.57 12.25 -12.98
C PHE A 228 0.59 12.77 -13.81
N PRO A 229 0.91 14.07 -13.71
CA PRO A 229 2.14 14.56 -14.30
C PRO A 229 3.30 13.73 -13.74
N PRO A 230 4.31 13.39 -14.56
CA PRO A 230 5.51 12.77 -14.04
C PRO A 230 5.99 13.62 -12.87
N ARG A 231 6.17 13.01 -11.69
CA ARG A 231 6.69 13.69 -10.50
C ARG A 231 8.11 14.11 -10.83
N ASN A 232 8.25 15.27 -11.48
CA ASN A 232 9.51 15.78 -11.99
C ASN A 232 10.33 16.44 -10.88
N LEU A 233 9.96 16.19 -9.62
CA LEU A 233 10.72 16.56 -8.44
C LEU A 233 11.97 15.69 -8.42
N LYS A 234 13.14 16.32 -8.52
CA LYS A 234 14.41 15.61 -8.40
C LYS A 234 14.68 15.33 -6.93
N LEU A 235 14.82 14.07 -6.57
CA LEU A 235 15.05 13.64 -5.20
C LEU A 235 16.50 13.21 -4.97
N GLY A 236 17.06 13.59 -3.82
CA GLY A 236 18.23 12.92 -3.24
C GLY A 236 17.76 11.83 -2.28
N CYS A 237 18.51 10.74 -2.11
CA CYS A 237 18.22 9.73 -1.09
C CYS A 237 19.32 9.71 -0.03
N LEU A 238 18.96 9.89 1.24
CA LEU A 238 19.88 9.59 2.34
C LEU A 238 20.16 8.09 2.32
N PHE A 239 21.43 7.72 2.18
CA PHE A 239 21.85 6.36 1.89
C PHE A 239 22.94 5.93 2.87
N SER A 240 22.68 4.87 3.63
CA SER A 240 23.56 4.39 4.70
C SER A 240 24.13 3.00 4.41
N SER A 241 23.97 2.49 3.19
CA SER A 241 24.30 1.12 2.77
C SER A 241 23.43 -0.01 3.34
N GLY A 242 22.67 0.28 4.39
CA GLY A 242 21.78 -0.67 5.05
C GLY A 242 20.41 -0.84 4.40
N LYS A 243 19.66 -1.81 4.91
CA LYS A 243 18.37 -2.27 4.37
C LYS A 243 17.35 -1.14 4.22
N ASP A 244 17.22 -0.27 5.22
CA ASP A 244 16.13 0.72 5.26
C ASP A 244 16.32 1.78 4.18
N SER A 245 17.57 2.24 4.01
CA SER A 245 17.90 3.23 2.99
C SER A 245 17.77 2.68 1.56
N ALA A 246 18.18 1.42 1.33
CA ALA A 246 18.00 0.75 0.05
C ALA A 246 16.52 0.46 -0.27
N PHE A 247 15.75 0.06 0.74
CA PHE A 247 14.33 -0.21 0.59
C PHE A 247 13.53 1.07 0.34
N ALA A 248 13.83 2.15 1.07
CA ALA A 248 13.25 3.47 0.83
C ALA A 248 13.53 4.01 -0.58
N LEU A 249 14.78 3.84 -1.06
CA LEU A 249 15.17 4.18 -2.42
C LEU A 249 14.36 3.39 -3.46
N TRP A 250 14.21 2.08 -3.26
CA TRP A 250 13.45 1.21 -4.16
C TRP A 250 11.98 1.57 -4.24
N LEU A 251 11.31 1.74 -3.09
CA LEU A 251 9.91 2.14 -3.02
C LEU A 251 9.69 3.48 -3.72
N THR A 252 10.60 4.43 -3.50
CA THR A 252 10.51 5.76 -4.12
C THR A 252 10.63 5.70 -5.64
N ARG A 253 11.58 4.91 -6.17
CA ARG A 253 11.69 4.70 -7.63
C ARG A 253 10.47 3.98 -8.20
N ARG A 254 9.95 2.97 -7.51
CA ARG A 254 8.76 2.22 -7.93
C ARG A 254 7.48 3.07 -7.89
N ALA A 255 7.44 4.09 -7.04
CA ALA A 255 6.39 5.11 -7.04
C ALA A 255 6.48 6.10 -8.22
N GLY A 256 7.49 5.96 -9.09
CA GLY A 256 7.70 6.82 -10.26
C GLY A 256 8.39 8.15 -9.92
N CYS A 257 8.94 8.30 -8.72
CA CYS A 257 9.70 9.49 -8.34
C CYS A 257 11.14 9.42 -8.89
N ARG A 258 11.66 10.57 -9.32
CA ARG A 258 12.99 10.67 -9.93
C ARG A 258 14.06 10.91 -8.87
N VAL A 259 14.70 9.84 -8.39
CA VAL A 259 15.92 9.96 -7.55
C VAL A 259 17.14 10.17 -8.43
N VAL A 260 17.87 11.27 -8.20
CA VAL A 260 18.99 11.74 -9.03
C VAL A 260 20.37 11.60 -8.39
N CYS A 261 20.45 11.46 -7.06
CA CYS A 261 21.70 11.22 -6.35
C CYS A 261 21.45 10.51 -5.00
N LEU A 262 22.50 9.89 -4.48
CA LEU A 262 22.57 9.41 -3.11
C LEU A 262 23.33 10.44 -2.26
N VAL A 263 23.02 10.51 -0.97
CA VAL A 263 23.67 11.40 -0.02
C VAL A 263 24.03 10.58 1.22
N THR A 264 25.30 10.61 1.59
CA THR A 264 25.82 9.89 2.75
C THR A 264 26.64 10.84 3.61
N VAL A 265 26.33 10.90 4.90
CA VAL A 265 27.14 11.59 5.89
C VAL A 265 27.88 10.52 6.70
N LYS A 266 29.21 10.59 6.66
CA LYS A 266 30.09 9.63 7.32
C LYS A 266 30.61 10.23 8.62
N SER A 267 30.20 9.65 9.74
CA SER A 267 30.75 9.99 11.05
C SER A 267 32.13 9.35 11.25
N ARG A 268 33.09 10.11 11.79
CA ARG A 268 34.35 9.55 12.33
C ARG A 268 34.17 8.94 13.72
N ASN A 269 33.09 9.27 14.42
CA ASN A 269 32.71 8.68 15.68
C ASN A 269 31.97 7.34 15.44
N PRO A 270 32.50 6.19 15.92
CA PRO A 270 31.87 4.88 15.75
C PRO A 270 30.56 4.70 16.52
N ASN A 271 30.24 5.59 17.47
CA ASN A 271 29.04 5.55 18.31
C ASN A 271 28.04 6.67 17.97
N SER A 272 27.99 7.14 16.72
CA SER A 272 27.01 8.18 16.34
C SER A 272 25.60 7.61 16.35
N TYR A 273 24.67 8.30 17.05
CA TYR A 273 23.25 7.94 17.09
C TYR A 273 22.50 8.25 15.77
N LEU A 274 23.12 8.99 14.84
CA LEU A 274 22.49 9.50 13.62
C LEU A 274 23.02 8.87 12.33
N PHE A 275 24.27 8.38 12.30
CA PHE A 275 24.89 7.86 11.09
C PHE A 275 25.56 6.51 11.32
N HIS A 276 25.31 5.57 10.40
CA HIS A 276 25.88 4.23 10.39
C HIS A 276 27.35 4.29 9.95
N THR A 277 28.22 3.51 10.59
CA THR A 277 29.62 3.33 10.16
C THR A 277 29.91 1.88 9.79
N PRO A 278 29.72 1.54 8.50
CA PRO A 278 30.66 0.67 7.80
C PRO A 278 31.25 1.36 6.55
N ALA A 279 32.51 1.03 6.26
CA ALA A 279 33.41 1.60 5.26
C ALA A 279 32.78 2.42 4.11
N VAL A 280 33.22 3.68 3.95
CA VAL A 280 32.88 4.60 2.84
C VAL A 280 32.89 3.95 1.47
N GLU A 281 33.87 3.07 1.28
CA GLU A 281 34.07 2.32 0.04
C GLU A 281 32.83 1.49 -0.33
N LEU A 282 32.06 1.00 0.64
CA LEU A 282 30.84 0.22 0.38
C LEU A 282 29.71 1.09 -0.13
N ALA A 283 29.52 2.30 0.43
CA ALA A 283 28.51 3.24 -0.04
C ALA A 283 28.83 3.73 -1.46
N GLU A 284 30.11 3.96 -1.77
CA GLU A 284 30.57 4.30 -3.12
C GLU A 284 30.32 3.15 -4.11
N LEU A 285 30.71 1.92 -3.75
CA LEU A 285 30.45 0.74 -4.58
C LEU A 285 28.95 0.51 -4.80
N GLN A 286 28.11 0.68 -3.78
CA GLN A 286 26.66 0.57 -3.94
C GLN A 286 26.09 1.70 -4.80
N ALA A 287 26.61 2.92 -4.70
CA ALA A 287 26.20 4.02 -5.56
C ALA A 287 26.51 3.71 -7.03
N GLU A 288 27.69 3.16 -7.32
CA GLU A 288 28.05 2.66 -8.65
C GLU A 288 27.13 1.50 -9.08
N ALA A 289 26.85 0.55 -8.18
CA ALA A 289 25.98 -0.60 -8.44
C ALA A 289 24.55 -0.16 -8.80
N VAL A 290 24.03 0.88 -8.15
CA VAL A 290 22.72 1.48 -8.47
C VAL A 290 22.79 2.40 -9.70
N GLY A 291 23.99 2.88 -10.04
CA GLY A 291 24.23 3.82 -11.12
C GLY A 291 23.72 5.23 -10.80
N LEU A 292 23.93 5.69 -9.56
CA LEU A 292 23.61 7.03 -9.09
C LEU A 292 24.87 7.73 -8.56
N PRO A 293 25.02 9.05 -8.78
CA PRO A 293 26.10 9.80 -8.16
C PRO A 293 25.92 9.85 -6.64
N LEU A 294 27.03 9.80 -5.91
CA LEU A 294 27.07 9.91 -4.45
C LEU A 294 27.59 11.28 -4.03
N VAL A 295 26.87 11.94 -3.13
CA VAL A 295 27.35 13.09 -2.37
C VAL A 295 27.80 12.59 -1.00
N LEU A 296 29.11 12.52 -0.80
CA LEU A 296 29.72 12.11 0.45
C LEU A 296 30.17 13.34 1.24
N GLN A 297 29.78 13.41 2.51
CA GLN A 297 30.24 14.42 3.46
C GLN A 297 30.79 13.71 4.71
N GLU A 298 31.96 14.14 5.21
CA GLU A 298 32.48 13.64 6.49
C GLU A 298 32.04 14.55 7.65
N THR A 299 31.82 13.96 8.82
CA THR A 299 31.54 14.68 10.09
C THR A 299 32.42 14.14 11.22
N ALA A 300 32.75 15.01 12.17
CA ALA A 300 33.41 14.61 13.42
C ALA A 300 32.51 13.76 14.32
N GLY A 301 31.19 13.78 14.09
CA GLY A 301 30.21 13.05 14.91
C GLY A 301 29.95 13.72 16.27
N GLU A 302 30.22 15.02 16.35
CA GLU A 302 29.85 15.86 17.48
C GLU A 302 28.37 16.24 17.36
N LYS A 303 27.63 16.06 18.46
CA LYS A 303 26.19 16.32 18.53
C LYS A 303 25.92 17.77 18.12
N GLU A 304 24.91 17.98 17.27
CA GLU A 304 24.56 19.27 16.64
C GLU A 304 25.48 19.72 15.50
N ALA A 305 26.80 19.53 15.58
CA ALA A 305 27.70 19.82 14.43
C ALA A 305 27.42 18.90 13.23
N GLU A 306 27.04 17.66 13.51
CA GLU A 306 26.63 16.67 12.50
C GLU A 306 25.42 17.12 11.65
N LEU A 307 24.56 17.99 12.20
CA LEU A 307 23.40 18.53 11.48
C LEU A 307 23.83 19.60 10.47
N GLU A 308 24.86 20.40 10.79
CA GLU A 308 25.45 21.34 9.85
C GLU A 308 26.19 20.62 8.72
N ASP A 309 26.88 19.51 9.02
CA ASP A 309 27.49 18.66 8.00
C ASP A 309 26.45 18.03 7.07
N LEU A 310 25.35 17.51 7.63
CA LEU A 310 24.22 17.06 6.83
C LEU A 310 23.66 18.20 5.96
N ARG A 311 23.51 19.41 6.51
CA ARG A 311 23.05 20.58 5.76
C ARG A 311 23.99 20.88 4.59
N ALA A 312 25.31 20.82 4.80
CA ALA A 312 26.30 21.00 3.76
C ALA A 312 26.21 19.92 2.66
N ALA A 313 25.96 18.66 3.05
CA ALA A 313 25.73 17.56 2.11
C ALA A 313 24.47 17.81 1.25
N LEU A 314 23.36 18.24 1.87
CA LEU A 314 22.12 18.56 1.16
C LEU A 314 22.26 19.77 0.23
N ARG A 315 22.99 20.81 0.66
CA ARG A 315 23.36 21.95 -0.20
C ARG A 315 24.15 21.51 -1.42
N THR A 316 25.12 20.61 -1.22
CA THR A 316 25.93 20.05 -2.31
C THR A 316 25.07 19.25 -3.28
N ALA A 317 24.17 18.42 -2.77
CA ALA A 317 23.22 17.66 -3.59
C ALA A 317 22.29 18.58 -4.41
N LYS A 318 21.79 19.65 -3.78
CA LYS A 318 20.98 20.69 -4.43
C LYS A 318 21.76 21.40 -5.55
N ALA A 319 22.99 21.85 -5.26
CA ALA A 319 23.81 22.57 -6.21
C ALA A 319 24.27 21.70 -7.40
N ARG A 320 24.70 20.46 -7.16
CA ARG A 320 25.26 19.57 -8.20
C ARG A 320 24.20 18.83 -9.01
N HIS A 321 23.08 18.45 -8.38
CA HIS A 321 22.08 17.57 -8.99
C HIS A 321 20.69 18.20 -9.11
N GLY A 322 20.50 19.42 -8.60
CA GLY A 322 19.22 20.13 -8.67
C GLY A 322 18.14 19.46 -7.82
N VAL A 323 18.51 18.91 -6.67
CA VAL A 323 17.59 18.24 -5.74
C VAL A 323 16.58 19.23 -5.17
N GLU A 324 15.31 18.83 -5.14
CA GLU A 324 14.16 19.59 -4.64
C GLU A 324 13.48 18.89 -3.45
N GLY A 325 13.92 17.67 -3.12
CA GLY A 325 13.47 16.92 -1.96
C GLY A 325 14.39 15.76 -1.60
N VAL A 326 14.26 15.24 -0.39
CA VAL A 326 15.11 14.18 0.14
C VAL A 326 14.27 12.99 0.59
N VAL A 327 14.74 11.79 0.28
CA VAL A 327 14.18 10.53 0.75
C VAL A 327 14.96 10.09 1.97
N THR A 328 14.27 9.62 3.00
CA THR A 328 14.87 9.10 4.23
C THR A 328 14.44 7.65 4.45
N GLY A 329 15.35 6.84 5.01
CA GLY A 329 15.05 5.48 5.47
C GLY A 329 14.42 5.43 6.87
N ALA A 330 13.97 6.55 7.44
CA ALA A 330 13.45 6.59 8.80
C ALA A 330 12.18 5.75 8.92
N LEU A 331 12.18 4.79 9.86
CA LEU A 331 11.10 3.83 10.07
C LEU A 331 10.17 4.26 11.20
N TRP A 332 10.73 4.55 12.40
CA TRP A 332 9.92 4.88 13.59
C TRP A 332 10.54 5.94 14.52
N SER A 333 11.86 6.14 14.53
CA SER A 333 12.52 7.09 15.40
C SER A 333 12.13 8.55 15.12
N SER A 334 11.32 9.14 16.01
CA SER A 334 10.93 10.56 15.93
C SER A 334 12.15 11.48 16.05
N TYR A 335 13.16 11.08 16.81
CA TYR A 335 14.40 11.83 16.98
C TYR A 335 15.16 12.03 15.66
N GLN A 336 15.34 10.95 14.89
CA GLN A 336 15.99 11.04 13.58
C GLN A 336 15.14 11.82 12.58
N LYS A 337 13.83 11.53 12.53
CA LYS A 337 12.91 12.18 11.60
C LYS A 337 12.84 13.68 11.80
N GLU A 338 12.60 14.16 13.02
CA GLU A 338 12.48 15.59 13.31
C GLU A 338 13.74 16.37 12.94
N ARG A 339 14.92 15.76 13.16
CA ARG A 339 16.21 16.35 12.76
C ARG A 339 16.38 16.44 11.26
N PHE A 340 16.09 15.36 10.53
CA PHE A 340 16.16 15.36 9.06
C PHE A 340 15.15 16.34 8.45
N GLU A 341 13.91 16.39 8.97
CA GLU A 341 12.87 17.31 8.52
C GLU A 341 13.24 18.76 8.78
N ARG A 342 13.81 19.07 9.95
CA ARG A 342 14.30 20.41 10.26
C ARG A 342 15.37 20.87 9.28
N VAL A 343 16.43 20.09 9.10
CA VAL A 343 17.56 20.45 8.23
C VAL A 343 17.11 20.57 6.77
N ALA A 344 16.27 19.66 6.29
CA ALA A 344 15.74 19.71 4.93
C ALA A 344 14.82 20.92 4.72
N SER A 345 13.96 21.25 5.68
CA SER A 345 13.06 22.41 5.63
C SER A 345 13.84 23.73 5.58
N GLU A 346 14.90 23.85 6.40
CA GLU A 346 15.81 25.00 6.38
C GLU A 346 16.50 25.19 5.01
N GLU A 347 16.71 24.11 4.25
CA GLU A 347 17.24 24.14 2.88
C GLU A 347 16.16 24.20 1.78
N ASN A 348 14.89 24.36 2.18
CA ASN A 348 13.72 24.37 1.31
C ASN A 348 13.61 23.10 0.43
N LEU A 349 13.85 21.93 1.06
CA LEU A 349 13.74 20.61 0.47
C LEU A 349 12.55 19.86 1.10
N LYS A 350 11.74 19.21 0.26
CA LYS A 350 10.64 18.35 0.72
C LYS A 350 11.18 17.03 1.26
N VAL A 351 10.68 16.55 2.40
CA VAL A 351 11.08 15.24 2.95
C VAL A 351 10.07 14.16 2.60
N PHE A 352 10.58 13.00 2.18
CA PHE A 352 9.81 11.80 1.88
C PHE A 352 10.33 10.64 2.73
N SER A 353 9.47 10.05 3.55
CA SER A 353 9.81 8.91 4.41
C SER A 353 8.89 7.73 4.08
N PRO A 354 9.18 6.96 3.02
CA PRO A 354 8.28 5.91 2.53
C PRO A 354 8.10 4.74 3.51
N LEU A 355 9.01 4.59 4.48
CA LEU A 355 8.95 3.56 5.51
C LEU A 355 8.30 4.04 6.81
N TRP A 356 7.93 5.32 6.91
CA TRP A 356 7.44 5.90 8.16
C TRP A 356 6.16 5.21 8.66
N HIS A 357 6.17 4.75 9.91
CA HIS A 357 5.10 3.95 10.51
C HIS A 357 4.82 2.60 9.83
N CYS A 358 5.74 2.11 8.99
CA CYS A 358 5.67 0.72 8.55
C CYS A 358 5.86 -0.20 9.77
N ASN A 359 5.11 -1.30 9.82
CA ASN A 359 5.32 -2.32 10.82
C ASN A 359 6.73 -2.92 10.63
N GLN A 360 7.55 -2.93 11.68
CA GLN A 360 8.97 -3.28 11.59
C GLN A 360 9.20 -4.71 11.09
N GLU A 361 8.41 -5.68 11.57
CA GLU A 361 8.50 -7.05 11.09
C GLU A 361 8.13 -7.16 9.60
N THR A 362 7.09 -6.44 9.18
CA THR A 362 6.67 -6.38 7.77
C THR A 362 7.73 -5.74 6.89
N GLU A 363 8.36 -4.66 7.35
CA GLU A 363 9.48 -4.00 6.67
C GLU A 363 10.61 -5.00 6.42
N LEU A 364 11.10 -5.67 7.47
CA LEU A 364 12.23 -6.59 7.35
C LEU A 364 11.89 -7.76 6.43
N ARG A 365 10.68 -8.34 6.55
CA ARG A 365 10.21 -9.42 5.65
C ARG A 365 10.23 -8.99 4.18
N LEU A 366 9.75 -7.78 3.90
CA LEU A 366 9.76 -7.24 2.54
C LEU A 366 11.18 -6.93 2.06
N ALA A 367 12.04 -6.40 2.93
CA ALA A 367 13.43 -6.13 2.60
C ALA A 367 14.17 -7.43 2.24
N VAL A 368 14.14 -8.46 3.08
CA VAL A 368 14.87 -9.73 2.83
C VAL A 368 14.30 -10.54 1.66
N ALA A 369 13.02 -10.35 1.34
CA ALA A 369 12.40 -10.98 0.17
C ALA A 369 12.84 -10.36 -1.16
N ASN A 370 13.23 -9.08 -1.16
CA ASN A 370 13.60 -8.35 -2.37
C ASN A 370 15.11 -8.06 -2.48
N PHE A 371 15.83 -8.11 -1.36
CA PHE A 371 17.25 -7.76 -1.27
C PHE A 371 18.07 -8.92 -0.67
N GLU A 372 19.31 -9.02 -1.10
CA GLU A 372 20.34 -9.80 -0.43
C GLU A 372 20.95 -8.92 0.65
N VAL A 373 20.55 -9.14 1.90
CA VAL A 373 20.98 -8.34 3.06
C VAL A 373 21.81 -9.23 3.98
N ILE A 374 22.90 -8.72 4.54
CA ILE A 374 23.69 -9.39 5.59
C ILE A 374 23.69 -8.56 6.87
N PHE A 375 23.91 -9.22 8.02
CA PHE A 375 24.20 -8.51 9.27
C PHE A 375 25.65 -8.05 9.31
N THR A 376 25.87 -6.81 9.73
CA THR A 376 27.20 -6.20 9.88
C THR A 376 27.52 -5.77 11.31
N SER A 377 26.52 -5.64 12.17
CA SER A 377 26.73 -5.43 13.60
C SER A 377 25.59 -6.07 14.36
N VAL A 378 25.84 -6.49 15.59
CA VAL A 378 24.83 -6.88 16.57
C VAL A 378 25.19 -6.23 17.91
N ALA A 379 24.19 -5.76 18.64
CA ALA A 379 24.33 -5.10 19.93
C ALA A 379 23.06 -5.30 20.77
N ALA A 380 22.60 -6.55 20.89
CA ALA A 380 21.39 -6.89 21.63
C ALA A 380 21.44 -8.30 22.23
N GLN A 381 20.85 -8.44 23.41
CA GLN A 381 20.80 -9.73 24.11
C GLN A 381 20.16 -10.82 23.24
N GLY A 382 20.88 -11.92 23.05
CA GLY A 382 20.48 -13.05 22.22
C GLY A 382 20.95 -12.99 20.76
N LEU A 383 21.68 -11.93 20.38
CA LEU A 383 22.38 -11.82 19.10
C LEU A 383 23.88 -11.92 19.33
N ASP A 384 24.49 -13.04 18.94
CA ASP A 384 25.92 -13.26 19.03
C ASP A 384 26.63 -13.05 17.68
N LYS A 385 27.95 -13.23 17.67
CA LYS A 385 28.77 -13.14 16.44
C LYS A 385 28.33 -14.09 15.32
N SER A 386 27.59 -15.17 15.60
CA SER A 386 27.14 -16.12 14.58
C SER A 386 26.13 -15.52 13.61
N TRP A 387 25.55 -14.37 13.96
CA TRP A 387 24.66 -13.60 13.10
C TRP A 387 25.40 -12.81 12.00
N LEU A 388 26.69 -12.52 12.16
CA LEU A 388 27.42 -11.61 11.28
C LEU A 388 27.85 -12.26 9.94
N GLY A 389 27.86 -11.45 8.87
CA GLY A 389 28.37 -11.84 7.55
C GLY A 389 27.48 -12.81 6.74
N ARG A 390 26.48 -13.40 7.39
CA ARG A 390 25.48 -14.27 6.77
C ARG A 390 24.29 -13.48 6.27
N ARG A 391 23.67 -14.00 5.21
CA ARG A 391 22.44 -13.45 4.64
C ARG A 391 21.29 -13.58 5.64
N ILE A 392 20.49 -12.53 5.76
CA ILE A 392 19.24 -12.55 6.52
C ILE A 392 18.19 -13.30 5.71
N THR A 393 17.72 -14.44 6.21
CA THR A 393 16.67 -15.25 5.56
C THR A 393 15.29 -15.00 6.18
N ALA A 394 14.24 -15.56 5.59
CA ALA A 394 12.90 -15.48 6.16
C ALA A 394 12.82 -16.19 7.53
N GLU A 395 13.54 -17.29 7.69
CA GLU A 395 13.67 -18.01 8.96
C GLU A 395 14.36 -17.15 10.02
N ASP A 396 15.36 -16.35 9.63
CA ASP A 396 16.04 -15.43 10.54
C ASP A 396 15.09 -14.35 11.08
N VAL A 397 14.14 -13.89 10.26
CA VAL A 397 13.09 -12.96 10.71
C VAL A 397 12.17 -13.62 11.74
N GLU A 398 11.80 -14.90 11.55
CA GLU A 398 11.04 -15.64 12.57
C GLU A 398 11.83 -15.78 13.87
N ARG A 399 13.14 -16.08 13.78
CA ARG A 399 14.02 -16.19 14.96
C ARG A 399 14.08 -14.87 15.73
N LEU A 400 14.17 -13.73 15.04
CA LEU A 400 14.13 -12.40 15.66
C LEU A 400 12.77 -12.10 16.30
N ALA A 401 11.66 -12.45 15.63
CA ALA A 401 10.31 -12.27 16.17
C ALA A 401 10.06 -13.12 17.42
N GLU A 402 10.57 -14.36 17.45
CA GLU A 402 10.54 -15.23 18.62
C GLU A 402 11.41 -14.70 19.75
N LEU A 403 12.61 -14.22 19.46
CA LEU A 403 13.52 -13.64 20.44
C LEU A 403 12.89 -12.40 21.09
N ASN A 404 12.29 -11.51 20.30
CA ASN A 404 11.52 -10.38 20.80
C ASN A 404 10.40 -10.84 21.77
N LYS A 405 9.60 -11.85 21.39
CA LYS A 405 8.55 -12.41 22.26
C LYS A 405 9.11 -13.01 23.56
N LYS A 406 10.28 -13.64 23.53
CA LYS A 406 10.92 -14.24 24.72
C LYS A 406 11.42 -13.17 25.68
N ILE A 407 12.07 -12.12 25.17
CA ILE A 407 12.60 -11.02 25.98
C ILE A 407 11.46 -10.18 26.56
N ALA A 408 10.45 -9.87 25.76
CA ALA A 408 9.25 -9.14 26.19
C ALA A 408 8.45 -9.86 27.30
N LYS A 409 8.59 -11.19 27.43
CA LYS A 409 7.98 -11.98 28.52
C LYS A 409 8.77 -11.93 29.82
N HIS A 410 10.09 -11.74 29.77
CA HIS A 410 10.95 -11.73 30.96
C HIS A 410 10.92 -10.38 31.71
N PHE A 411 10.68 -9.28 31.00
CA PHE A 411 10.51 -7.97 31.63
C PHE A 411 9.05 -7.75 32.04
N ASN A 412 8.80 -7.75 33.34
CA ASN A 412 7.47 -7.58 33.94
C ASN A 412 6.77 -6.32 33.36
N GLN A 413 5.55 -6.51 32.84
CA GLN A 413 4.82 -5.56 32.00
C GLN A 413 4.40 -4.27 32.73
N THR A 414 5.27 -3.26 32.76
CA THR A 414 4.86 -1.89 33.10
C THR A 414 5.11 -0.90 31.96
N PHE A 415 5.95 -1.26 30.98
CA PHE A 415 6.16 -0.47 29.77
C PHE A 415 6.16 -1.36 28.54
N LEU A 416 4.98 -1.55 27.91
CA LEU A 416 4.80 -2.24 26.63
C LEU A 416 5.57 -1.62 25.44
N LYS A 417 6.35 -0.56 25.68
CA LYS A 417 6.99 0.27 24.67
C LYS A 417 8.49 0.00 24.48
N PHE A 418 9.15 -0.71 25.41
CA PHE A 418 10.62 -0.87 25.41
C PHE A 418 11.14 -2.23 25.92
N GLY A 419 10.28 -3.24 26.08
CA GLY A 419 10.65 -4.49 26.78
C GLY A 419 11.26 -5.61 25.95
N GLY A 420 11.56 -5.40 24.66
CA GLY A 420 12.07 -6.44 23.75
C GLY A 420 12.95 -5.86 22.65
N ILE A 421 13.57 -6.74 21.84
CA ILE A 421 14.38 -6.30 20.70
C ILE A 421 13.50 -5.83 19.54
N ASN A 422 13.93 -4.81 18.82
CA ASN A 422 13.30 -4.43 17.57
C ASN A 422 13.65 -5.44 16.47
N VAL A 423 12.63 -6.08 15.89
CA VAL A 423 12.81 -7.08 14.83
C VAL A 423 13.52 -6.51 13.61
N ALA A 424 13.34 -5.21 13.30
CA ALA A 424 14.02 -4.54 12.20
C ALA A 424 15.32 -3.83 12.62
N GLY A 425 15.76 -3.92 13.89
CA GLY A 425 17.02 -3.31 14.34
C GLY A 425 16.98 -1.78 14.46
N GLU A 426 15.80 -1.15 14.48
CA GLU A 426 15.64 0.32 14.56
C GLU A 426 16.31 0.94 15.81
N GLY A 427 16.40 0.19 16.91
CA GLY A 427 17.02 0.64 18.16
C GLY A 427 18.54 0.51 18.17
N GLY A 428 19.15 0.07 17.06
CA GLY A 428 20.57 -0.26 16.98
C GLY A 428 20.88 -1.70 17.40
N GLU A 429 19.87 -2.57 17.53
CA GLU A 429 20.07 -3.97 17.92
C GLU A 429 20.94 -4.72 16.92
N PHE A 430 20.85 -4.37 15.65
CA PHE A 430 21.76 -4.84 14.62
C PHE A 430 21.88 -3.85 13.48
N GLU A 431 22.99 -3.96 12.76
CA GLU A 431 23.25 -3.25 11.53
C GLU A 431 23.25 -4.17 10.33
N SER A 432 22.94 -3.63 9.16
CA SER A 432 22.84 -4.40 7.93
C SER A 432 23.58 -3.78 6.76
N LEU A 433 23.98 -4.62 5.81
CA LEU A 433 24.53 -4.22 4.52
C LEU A 433 23.78 -4.93 3.40
N VAL A 434 23.40 -4.16 2.38
CA VAL A 434 22.75 -4.69 1.17
C VAL A 434 23.80 -5.07 0.12
N LEU A 435 23.88 -6.35 -0.21
CA LEU A 435 24.79 -6.88 -1.24
C LEU A 435 24.17 -6.84 -2.63
N ASP A 436 22.88 -7.11 -2.73
CA ASP A 436 22.15 -7.10 -4.00
C ASP A 436 20.66 -6.77 -3.80
N GLY A 437 19.97 -6.41 -4.88
CA GLY A 437 18.54 -6.13 -4.92
C GLY A 437 17.92 -6.30 -6.30
N PRO A 438 16.69 -5.79 -6.51
CA PRO A 438 15.98 -5.93 -7.77
C PRO A 438 16.75 -5.31 -8.96
N LYS A 439 16.62 -5.89 -10.16
CA LYS A 439 17.34 -5.45 -11.38
C LYS A 439 16.99 -4.01 -11.79
N GLU A 440 15.81 -3.54 -11.40
CA GLU A 440 15.36 -2.17 -11.63
C GLU A 440 16.11 -1.14 -10.76
N LEU A 441 16.78 -1.60 -9.69
CA LEU A 441 17.55 -0.75 -8.80
C LEU A 441 19.07 -1.02 -8.89
N PHE A 442 19.50 -2.26 -8.65
CA PHE A 442 20.90 -2.67 -8.66
C PHE A 442 21.26 -3.25 -10.02
N LYS A 443 22.21 -2.62 -10.72
CA LYS A 443 22.77 -3.07 -12.01
C LYS A 443 23.85 -4.13 -11.81
N LYS A 444 24.67 -3.95 -10.78
CA LYS A 444 25.72 -4.87 -10.33
C LYS A 444 25.41 -5.36 -8.92
N ARG A 445 26.03 -6.46 -8.50
CA ARG A 445 25.99 -6.94 -7.10
C ARG A 445 27.31 -6.64 -6.41
N LEU A 446 27.25 -6.38 -5.10
CA LEU A 446 28.41 -6.20 -4.24
C LEU A 446 28.84 -7.56 -3.67
N VAL A 447 30.12 -7.87 -3.80
CA VAL A 447 30.73 -9.11 -3.29
C VAL A 447 31.81 -8.75 -2.28
N VAL A 448 31.64 -9.23 -1.05
CA VAL A 448 32.64 -9.14 0.02
C VAL A 448 33.70 -10.21 -0.23
N LEU A 449 34.95 -9.79 -0.42
CA LEU A 449 36.09 -10.67 -0.69
C LEU A 449 36.85 -11.02 0.60
N GLU A 450 36.98 -10.06 1.49
CA GLU A 450 37.69 -10.21 2.75
C GLU A 450 36.96 -9.43 3.84
N SER A 451 36.68 -10.09 4.96
CA SER A 451 36.05 -9.50 6.14
C SER A 451 36.58 -10.14 7.41
N GLU A 452 36.53 -9.39 8.50
CA GLU A 452 36.93 -9.83 9.83
C GLU A 452 35.78 -9.57 10.81
N VAL A 453 35.54 -10.51 11.73
CA VAL A 453 34.59 -10.31 12.83
C VAL A 453 35.35 -9.82 14.05
N VAL A 454 34.95 -8.66 14.56
CA VAL A 454 35.47 -8.07 15.80
C VAL A 454 34.38 -8.21 16.86
N GLU A 455 34.65 -9.02 17.87
CA GLU A 455 33.76 -9.30 19.00
C GLU A 455 34.21 -8.44 20.20
N GLU A 456 33.29 -7.66 20.75
CA GLU A 456 33.54 -6.84 21.95
C GLU A 456 33.06 -7.59 23.21
N ASP A 457 31.88 -8.21 23.13
CA ASP A 457 31.34 -9.11 24.15
C ASP A 457 30.40 -10.16 23.52
N GLU A 458 29.78 -11.02 24.34
CA GLU A 458 28.91 -12.12 23.90
C GLU A 458 27.73 -11.67 23.01
N ASN A 459 27.22 -10.45 23.21
CA ASN A 459 26.06 -9.90 22.50
C ASN A 459 26.38 -8.66 21.65
N THR A 460 27.67 -8.30 21.55
CA THR A 460 28.16 -7.13 20.82
C THR A 460 29.31 -7.53 19.91
N ALA A 461 29.05 -7.53 18.61
CA ALA A 461 30.05 -7.87 17.60
C ALA A 461 29.77 -7.14 16.28
N ARG A 462 30.83 -6.91 15.49
CA ARG A 462 30.75 -6.24 14.19
C ARG A 462 31.59 -6.92 13.12
N LEU A 463 31.12 -6.84 11.88
CA LEU A 463 31.81 -7.30 10.68
C LEU A 463 32.54 -6.13 10.02
N VAL A 464 33.87 -6.18 10.00
CA VAL A 464 34.72 -5.23 9.29
C VAL A 464 35.02 -5.78 7.91
N VAL A 465 34.43 -5.18 6.87
CA VAL A 465 34.75 -5.51 5.47
C VAL A 465 36.07 -4.84 5.09
N LYS A 466 37.09 -5.65 4.77
CA LYS A 466 38.42 -5.19 4.36
C LYS A 466 38.52 -4.98 2.86
N LYS A 467 37.81 -5.81 2.09
CA LYS A 467 37.84 -5.76 0.63
C LYS A 467 36.51 -6.19 0.04
N ALA A 468 35.98 -5.39 -0.87
CA ALA A 468 34.78 -5.71 -1.65
C ALA A 468 34.97 -5.30 -3.11
N ARG A 469 34.17 -5.88 -4.01
CA ARG A 469 34.12 -5.50 -5.42
C ARG A 469 32.70 -5.58 -5.97
N LEU A 470 32.48 -4.99 -7.13
CA LEU A 470 31.25 -5.18 -7.89
C LEU A 470 31.41 -6.28 -8.93
N GLU A 471 30.34 -7.05 -9.09
CA GLU A 471 30.22 -8.08 -10.13
C GLU A 471 28.95 -7.85 -10.96
N GLU A 472 29.03 -8.18 -12.24
CA GLU A 472 27.85 -8.18 -13.12
C GLU A 472 26.83 -9.22 -12.65
N LYS A 473 25.56 -8.92 -12.84
CA LYS A 473 24.49 -9.88 -12.53
C LYS A 473 24.45 -10.97 -13.60
N VAL A 474 24.66 -12.21 -13.18
CA VAL A 474 24.52 -13.39 -14.05
C VAL A 474 23.09 -13.43 -14.61
N LYS A 475 22.93 -13.71 -15.92
CA LYS A 475 21.62 -13.86 -16.57
C LYS A 475 20.90 -15.06 -15.93
N GLU A 476 19.59 -14.93 -15.69
CA GLU A 476 18.78 -16.00 -15.05
C GLU A 476 18.86 -17.34 -15.80
N GLU A 477 19.20 -17.34 -17.09
CA GLU A 477 19.39 -18.54 -17.92
C GLU A 477 20.65 -19.36 -17.56
N GLU A 478 21.63 -18.80 -16.84
CA GLU A 478 22.85 -19.51 -16.42
C GLU A 478 22.78 -20.05 -14.98
N LYS A 479 21.92 -19.49 -14.12
CA LYS A 479 21.72 -20.00 -12.75
C LYS A 479 21.19 -21.44 -12.72
N VAL A 480 20.30 -21.78 -13.65
CA VAL A 480 19.81 -23.16 -13.79
C VAL A 480 20.93 -24.12 -14.19
N LYS A 481 21.89 -23.67 -15.00
CA LYS A 481 23.03 -24.49 -15.45
C LYS A 481 24.12 -24.65 -14.39
N GLU A 482 24.32 -23.68 -13.50
CA GLU A 482 25.26 -23.81 -12.38
C GLU A 482 24.70 -24.66 -11.24
N GLU A 483 23.40 -24.59 -10.95
CA GLU A 483 22.74 -25.50 -10.00
C GLU A 483 22.75 -26.95 -10.51
N GLU A 484 22.54 -27.17 -11.82
CA GLU A 484 22.66 -28.51 -12.43
C GLU A 484 24.11 -29.02 -12.47
N LYS A 485 25.12 -28.15 -12.69
CA LYS A 485 26.53 -28.54 -12.69
C LYS A 485 27.11 -28.75 -11.29
N GLY A 486 26.58 -28.07 -10.27
CA GLY A 486 26.95 -28.27 -8.86
C GLY A 486 26.39 -29.57 -8.27
N ALA A 487 25.17 -29.95 -8.67
CA ALA A 487 24.57 -31.22 -8.25
C ALA A 487 25.23 -32.47 -8.88
N GLY A 488 25.90 -32.31 -10.03
CA GLY A 488 26.53 -33.42 -10.77
C GLY A 488 27.93 -33.84 -10.32
N ARG A 489 28.52 -33.20 -9.29
CA ARG A 489 29.89 -33.53 -8.80
C ARG A 489 29.94 -34.12 -7.38
N GLY A 490 28.80 -34.38 -6.75
CA GLY A 490 28.71 -34.92 -5.38
C GLY A 490 28.29 -36.38 -5.23
N ALA A 491 27.98 -37.10 -6.32
CA ALA A 491 27.53 -38.49 -6.26
C ALA A 491 28.50 -39.41 -7.03
N GLY A 492 29.63 -39.71 -6.40
CA GLY A 492 30.64 -40.55 -7.03
C GLY A 492 31.79 -40.91 -6.10
N GLN A 493 31.50 -41.39 -4.90
CA GLN A 493 32.37 -42.27 -4.10
C GLN A 493 31.68 -42.62 -2.77
N GLY A 494 31.46 -43.92 -2.54
CA GLY A 494 31.13 -44.47 -1.22
C GLY A 494 29.75 -45.12 -1.09
N ALA A 495 29.57 -46.32 -1.66
CA ALA A 495 28.60 -47.30 -1.18
C ALA A 495 28.97 -48.69 -1.74
N GLY A 496 30.02 -49.29 -1.18
CA GLY A 496 30.26 -50.72 -1.24
C GLY A 496 30.19 -51.24 0.18
N GLU A 497 29.54 -52.40 0.35
CA GLU A 497 29.39 -53.20 1.58
C GLU A 497 28.17 -52.86 2.44
N GLY A 498 27.18 -53.75 2.44
CA GLY A 498 26.16 -53.78 3.49
C GLY A 498 24.75 -54.27 3.14
N GLU A 499 24.54 -55.22 2.21
CA GLU A 499 23.21 -55.85 2.07
C GLU A 499 23.31 -57.38 1.94
N GLN A 500 23.49 -58.04 3.09
CA GLN A 500 23.05 -59.40 3.33
C GLN A 500 22.41 -59.45 4.72
N GLU A 501 21.11 -59.23 4.79
CA GLU A 501 20.17 -59.96 5.68
C GLU A 501 18.81 -59.27 5.67
N LYS A 502 17.76 -60.08 5.68
CA LYS A 502 16.33 -59.74 5.82
C LYS A 502 15.55 -59.40 4.54
N GLU A 503 15.43 -60.40 3.67
CA GLU A 503 14.16 -60.64 2.97
C GLU A 503 13.86 -62.15 2.93
N ARG A 504 13.60 -62.70 4.12
CA ARG A 504 12.80 -63.91 4.32
C ARG A 504 11.56 -63.49 5.09
N GLU A 505 10.51 -63.07 4.38
CA GLU A 505 9.09 -63.28 4.69
C GLU A 505 8.26 -62.39 3.77
N GLY A 506 7.24 -62.97 3.12
CA GLY A 506 6.29 -62.18 2.32
C GLY A 506 5.95 -62.73 0.94
N ARG A 507 6.39 -63.93 0.57
CA ARG A 507 5.92 -64.61 -0.65
C ARG A 507 4.62 -65.34 -0.34
N ARG A 508 3.45 -64.72 -0.58
CA ARG A 508 2.21 -65.40 -1.03
C ARG A 508 1.03 -64.44 -1.22
N ARG A 509 0.39 -64.60 -2.38
CA ARG A 509 -0.94 -64.12 -2.82
C ARG A 509 -0.97 -62.77 -3.52
N ASN A 510 -0.96 -62.81 -4.85
CA ASN A 510 -2.17 -62.47 -5.62
C ASN A 510 -2.02 -62.98 -7.06
N VAL A 511 -2.86 -63.96 -7.40
CA VAL A 511 -3.15 -64.41 -8.76
C VAL A 511 -4.63 -64.13 -9.00
N ASN A 512 -4.89 -63.30 -10.00
CA ASN A 512 -6.05 -63.21 -10.90
C ASN A 512 -7.48 -63.54 -10.42
N SER A 513 -8.37 -62.58 -10.62
CA SER A 513 -9.61 -62.63 -11.45
C SER A 513 -10.42 -61.34 -11.18
N GLY A 514 -10.95 -60.57 -12.13
CA GLY A 514 -11.34 -60.85 -13.51
C GLY A 514 -12.81 -61.29 -13.58
N GLU A 515 -13.69 -60.33 -13.92
CA GLU A 515 -15.09 -60.46 -14.40
C GLU A 515 -16.21 -60.89 -13.43
N ALA A 516 -17.13 -59.94 -13.14
CA ALA A 516 -18.53 -59.91 -13.62
C ALA A 516 -19.21 -58.61 -13.16
#